data_AF-A0A8T9BSG1-F1
#
_entry.id   AF-A0A8T9BSG1-F1
#
_cell.length_a   1.000
_cell.length_b   1.000
_cell.length_c   1.000
_cell.angle_alpha   90.00
_cell.angle_beta   90.00
_cell.angle_gamma   90.00
#
_symmetry.space_group_name_H-M   'P 1'
#
loop_
_entity.id
_entity.type
_entity.pdbx_description
1 polymer ?
#
loop_
_entity_poly.entity_id
_entity_poly.type
_entity_poly.pdbx_seq_one_letter_code
_entity_poly.pdbx_strand_id
1 'polypeptide(L)'
;MEGLRRTFGISEPIRRGMELKIARDGEWRPAVLGGRGASGSGVHEDILRGRECEIGWEDVFVGDEMRSVPEFHEEVERKVRMQ
;
A
#
# COMPACT_ATOMS: atom_id res chain seq x y z
N MET A 1 -9.40 17.86 -0.52
CA MET A 1 -8.66 18.96 0.16
C MET A 1 -9.38 20.29 0.08
N GLU A 2 -9.98 20.66 -1.05
CA GLU A 2 -10.67 21.95 -1.17
C GLU A 2 -11.89 22.09 -0.25
N GLY A 3 -12.67 21.03 -0.05
CA GLY A 3 -13.78 21.02 0.92
C GLY A 3 -13.32 21.30 2.35
N LEU A 4 -12.24 20.65 2.82
CA LEU A 4 -11.62 20.93 4.12
C LEU A 4 -11.22 22.40 4.25
N ARG A 5 -10.58 22.95 3.19
CA ARG A 5 -10.15 24.35 3.18
C ARG A 5 -11.31 25.34 3.30
N ARG A 6 -12.44 25.06 2.61
CA ARG A 6 -13.62 25.92 2.61
C ARG A 6 -14.36 25.89 3.95
N THR A 7 -14.47 24.71 4.57
CA THR A 7 -15.24 24.56 5.82
C THR A 7 -14.43 24.95 7.06
N PHE A 8 -13.12 24.66 7.07
CA PHE A 8 -12.31 24.74 8.29
C PHE A 8 -11.03 25.59 8.14
N GLY A 9 -10.84 26.23 6.98
CA GLY A 9 -9.69 27.08 6.72
C GLY A 9 -8.43 26.32 6.28
N ILE A 10 -7.34 27.06 6.11
CA ILE A 10 -6.10 26.54 5.48
C ILE A 10 -5.33 25.54 6.37
N SER A 11 -5.53 25.58 7.68
CA SER A 11 -4.86 24.68 8.63
C SER A 11 -5.25 23.22 8.41
N GLU A 12 -6.52 22.94 8.10
CA GLU A 12 -7.01 21.56 7.98
C GLU A 12 -6.41 20.77 6.81
N PRO A 13 -6.33 21.32 5.58
CA PRO A 13 -5.59 20.68 4.50
C PRO A 13 -4.14 20.35 4.87
N ILE A 14 -3.45 21.28 5.54
CA ILE A 14 -2.04 21.10 5.94
C ILE A 14 -1.94 19.97 6.96
N ARG A 15 -2.75 20.02 8.02
CA ARG A 15 -2.83 18.98 9.05
C ARG A 15 -3.11 17.61 8.43
N ARG A 16 -4.14 17.51 7.58
CA ARG A 16 -4.52 16.26 6.91
C ARG A 16 -3.40 15.71 6.04
N GLY A 17 -2.68 16.59 5.32
CA GLY A 17 -1.51 16.19 4.56
C GLY A 17 -0.38 15.65 5.43
N MET A 18 -0.13 16.24 6.59
CA MET A 18 0.86 15.77 7.55
C MET A 18 0.47 14.42 8.18
N GLU A 19 -0.81 14.24 8.56
CA GLU A 19 -1.33 12.98 9.08
C GLU A 19 -1.13 11.83 8.09
N LEU A 20 -1.50 12.03 6.81
CA LEU A 20 -1.30 11.04 5.75
C LEU A 20 0.19 10.73 5.53
N LYS A 21 1.06 11.74 5.59
CA LYS A 21 2.51 11.55 5.47
C LYS A 21 3.04 10.69 6.61
N ILE A 22 2.69 11.03 7.85
CA ILE A 22 3.14 10.28 9.04
C ILE A 22 2.65 8.83 8.97
N ALA A 23 1.39 8.60 8.59
CA ALA A 23 0.84 7.27 8.40
C ALA A 23 1.65 6.48 7.36
N ARG A 24 1.90 7.06 6.18
CA ARG A 24 2.68 6.42 5.12
C ARG A 24 4.14 6.13 5.53
N ASP A 25 4.79 7.06 6.22
CA ASP A 25 6.19 6.93 6.62
C ASP A 25 6.35 5.91 7.77
N GLY A 26 5.35 5.81 8.65
CA GLY A 26 5.30 4.89 9.80
C GLY A 26 4.57 3.57 9.54
N GLU A 27 4.02 3.36 8.35
CA GLU A 27 3.23 2.19 8.01
C GLU A 27 4.07 0.92 8.15
N TRP A 28 3.61 0.01 9.01
CA TRP A 28 4.13 -1.34 9.08
C TRP A 28 3.13 -2.31 8.47
N ARG A 29 3.60 -3.10 7.51
CA ARG A 29 2.82 -4.17 6.87
C ARG A 29 3.54 -5.50 7.03
N PRO A 30 2.85 -6.55 7.52
CA PRO A 30 3.39 -7.90 7.52
C PRO A 30 3.87 -8.32 6.13
N ALA A 31 4.98 -9.06 6.05
CA ALA A 31 5.49 -9.59 4.79
C ALA A 31 4.47 -10.50 4.06
N VAL A 32 3.64 -11.24 4.82
CA VAL A 32 2.55 -12.06 4.28
C VAL A 32 1.48 -11.22 3.54
N LEU A 33 1.41 -9.92 3.80
CA LEU A 33 0.54 -8.97 3.10
C LEU A 33 1.33 -8.12 2.07
N GLY A 34 2.49 -8.60 1.61
CA GLY A 34 3.35 -7.91 0.63
C GLY A 34 4.36 -6.92 1.22
N GLY A 35 4.38 -6.74 2.55
CA GLY A 35 5.35 -5.88 3.24
C GLY A 35 5.26 -4.40 2.83
N ARG A 36 6.37 -3.65 3.00
CA ARG A 36 6.45 -2.23 2.63
C ARG A 36 6.35 -1.96 1.11
N GLY A 37 6.38 -3.02 0.29
CA GLY A 37 6.31 -2.94 -1.17
C GLY A 37 4.99 -3.43 -1.76
N ALA A 38 4.01 -3.80 -0.92
CA ALA A 38 2.66 -4.12 -1.39
C ALA A 38 2.08 -2.91 -2.11
N SER A 39 1.53 -3.11 -3.31
CA SER A 39 0.74 -2.07 -3.97
C SER A 39 -0.59 -1.88 -3.21
N GLY A 40 -1.08 -0.65 -3.14
CA GLY A 40 -2.24 -0.26 -2.31
C GLY A 40 -1.88 0.59 -1.09
N SER A 41 -2.83 1.40 -0.60
CA SER A 41 -2.67 2.27 0.57
C SER A 41 -2.82 1.52 1.87
N GLY A 42 -2.08 1.95 2.90
CA GLY A 42 -2.07 1.39 4.25
C GLY A 42 -3.42 1.42 4.97
N VAL A 43 -3.66 0.53 5.93
CA VAL A 43 -4.92 0.53 6.72
C VAL A 43 -5.09 1.87 7.45
N HIS A 44 -3.99 2.42 8.00
CA HIS A 44 -4.00 3.72 8.66
C HIS A 44 -4.32 4.85 7.68
N GLU A 45 -3.82 4.75 6.46
CA GLU A 45 -4.05 5.70 5.39
C GLU A 45 -5.51 5.65 4.91
N ASP A 46 -6.10 4.46 4.84
CA ASP A 46 -7.50 4.24 4.43
C ASP A 46 -8.48 4.81 5.45
N ILE A 47 -8.23 4.61 6.75
CA ILE A 47 -9.02 5.23 7.83
C ILE A 47 -8.96 6.76 7.72
N LEU A 48 -7.78 7.34 7.45
CA LEU A 48 -7.65 8.78 7.28
C LEU A 48 -8.36 9.28 6.01
N ARG A 49 -8.55 8.43 5.00
CA ARG A 49 -9.32 8.73 3.80
C ARG A 49 -10.82 8.46 3.93
N GLY A 50 -11.25 7.75 4.97
CA GLY A 50 -12.63 7.29 5.10
C GLY A 50 -12.97 6.14 4.14
N ARG A 51 -11.97 5.35 3.75
CA ARG A 51 -12.10 4.19 2.83
C ARG A 51 -12.00 2.85 3.55
N GLU A 52 -11.91 2.82 4.87
CA GLU A 52 -11.73 1.59 5.65
C GLU A 52 -12.88 0.58 5.51
N CYS A 53 -14.05 1.03 5.07
CA CYS A 53 -15.24 0.19 4.82
C CYS A 53 -15.52 -0.04 3.33
N GLU A 54 -14.60 0.36 2.45
CA GLU A 54 -14.74 0.24 0.99
C GLU A 54 -13.67 -0.71 0.44
N ILE A 55 -13.97 -1.36 -0.69
CA ILE A 55 -13.01 -2.20 -1.41
C ILE A 55 -13.04 -1.84 -2.90
N GLY A 56 -11.88 -1.52 -3.44
CA GLY A 56 -11.64 -1.22 -4.84
C GLY A 56 -10.97 -2.37 -5.59
N TRP A 57 -10.82 -2.19 -6.90
CA TRP A 57 -10.05 -3.13 -7.72
C TRP A 57 -8.56 -3.06 -7.38
N GLU A 58 -8.07 -1.86 -7.10
CA GLU A 58 -6.68 -1.58 -6.72
C GLU A 58 -6.24 -2.27 -5.43
N ASP A 59 -7.18 -2.66 -4.56
CA ASP A 59 -6.91 -3.35 -3.29
C ASP A 59 -6.76 -4.86 -3.47
N VAL A 60 -7.35 -5.41 -4.55
CA VAL A 60 -7.34 -6.85 -4.86
C VAL A 60 -6.31 -7.19 -5.93
N PHE A 61 -6.11 -6.29 -6.89
CA PHE A 61 -5.23 -6.48 -8.04
C PHE A 61 -4.03 -5.54 -7.94
N VAL A 62 -2.97 -6.08 -7.37
CA VAL A 62 -1.77 -5.44 -6.84
C VAL A 62 -0.61 -5.50 -7.87
N GLY A 63 -0.82 -6.15 -9.01
CA GLY A 63 0.10 -6.18 -10.15
C GLY A 63 1.06 -7.38 -10.18
N ASP A 64 0.97 -8.28 -9.18
CA ASP A 64 1.77 -9.52 -9.11
C ASP A 64 0.98 -10.75 -9.57
N GLU A 65 -0.31 -10.61 -9.92
CA GLU A 65 -1.21 -11.73 -10.23
C GLU A 65 -0.84 -12.46 -11.53
N MET A 66 -0.18 -11.77 -12.45
CA MET A 66 0.35 -12.34 -13.69
C MET A 66 1.82 -12.74 -13.59
N ARG A 67 2.47 -12.53 -12.44
CA ARG A 67 3.86 -12.94 -12.28
C ARG A 67 3.91 -14.46 -12.26
N SER A 68 4.65 -15.05 -13.20
CA SER A 68 4.89 -16.49 -13.16
C SER A 68 5.64 -16.80 -11.87
N VAL A 69 4.99 -17.49 -10.94
CA VAL A 69 5.68 -18.10 -9.81
C VAL A 69 6.62 -19.15 -10.40
N PRO A 70 7.95 -19.06 -10.20
CA PRO A 70 8.86 -20.04 -10.75
C PRO A 70 8.47 -21.43 -10.29
N GLU A 71 8.37 -22.38 -11.21
CA GLU A 71 8.08 -23.75 -10.82
C GLU A 71 9.23 -24.30 -9.96
N PHE A 72 8.94 -25.29 -9.11
CA PHE A 72 9.93 -25.88 -8.21
C PHE A 72 11.24 -26.25 -8.92
N HIS A 73 11.15 -26.74 -10.15
CA HIS A 73 12.32 -27.07 -10.97
C HIS A 73 13.15 -25.84 -11.39
N GLU A 74 12.54 -24.70 -11.72
CA GLU A 74 13.26 -23.46 -12.03
C GLU A 74 13.96 -22.89 -10.79
N GLU A 75 13.33 -23.01 -9.62
CA GLU A 75 13.91 -22.57 -8.36
C GLU A 75 15.11 -23.44 -7.94
N VAL A 76 15.01 -24.76 -8.09
CA VAL A 76 16.12 -25.69 -7.84
C VAL A 76 17.26 -25.47 -8.83
N GLU A 77 16.99 -25.29 -10.13
CA GLU A 77 18.03 -25.06 -11.13
C GLU A 77 18.80 -23.75 -10.84
N ARG A 78 18.09 -22.66 -10.52
CA ARG A 78 18.70 -21.38 -10.14
C ARG A 78 19.58 -21.48 -8.90
N LYS A 79 19.21 -22.32 -7.93
CA LYS A 79 19.93 -22.47 -6.66
C LYS A 79 21.10 -23.44 -6.74
N VAL A 80 21.03 -24.43 -7.64
CA VAL A 80 22.02 -25.51 -7.78
C VAL A 80 23.00 -25.27 -8.94
N ARG A 81 22.76 -24.28 -9.81
CA ARG A 81 23.76 -23.90 -10.83
C ARG A 81 25.08 -23.48 -10.18
N MET A 82 26.08 -24.35 -10.33
CA MET A 82 27.50 -24.02 -10.27
C MET A 82 27.86 -23.26 -11.55
N GLN A 83 27.97 -21.94 -11.45
CA GLN A 83 28.93 -21.14 -12.22
C GLN A 83 29.77 -20.34 -11.23
#